data_AF-A0A972E1P4-F1
#
_entry.id   AF-A0A972E1P4-F1
#
_cell.length_a   1.000
_cell.length_b   1.000
_cell.length_c   1.000
_cell.angle_alpha   90.00
_cell.angle_beta   90.00
_cell.angle_gamma   90.00
#
_symmetry.space_group_name_H-M   'P 1'
#
loop_
_entity.id
_entity.type
_entity.pdbx_description
1 polymer ?
#
loop_
_entity_poly.entity_id
_entity_poly.type
_entity_poly.pdbx_seq_one_letter_code
_entity_poly.pdbx_strand_id
1 'polypeptide(L)'
;MCTRRLYLFPLLLLLGLTVATQAQTDDPTLAAYWRLDEGGGTKATDSSRNGNDGTLNAGAAWTAGASKTGVYLDGVDDFIEVPNVLTENCTVAFWFKPDWDGSDPEDYRLFDASLGGIYFFISKGANHTDISPDYFGFYLEDAADTDYQAIEFDPDGVIFADTWFHVAVTWEFDGGPAVLYMDGKEMARAASLGGFPALSANLRFGHETLTYIPMRHGAMGVIDEIMIYSRALAAEEIPSLMVSTPPEIASDPRPADEATDVPRDVVLAWKPGAFAAAHDVYFGPSFDDVNAAGRANPMGVLLSQGQTAASYDPAPGAPGLDFETAYYWRVDEVNAPPDGTIFRGSVWSFTAEPLAYPVASITATSNGASEPDCGPENTINGSGLNAAGQHSAQDADMWAAAPGAEPLYIQYEFDRVYKLHEMLVWN
;
A
#
# COMPACT_ATOMS: atom_id res chain seq x y z
N MET A 1 -25.62 -12.25 -38.55
CA MET A 1 -24.58 -11.30 -39.03
C MET A 1 -24.86 -9.93 -38.43
N CYS A 2 -24.19 -9.58 -37.34
CA CYS A 2 -24.05 -8.18 -36.92
C CYS A 2 -22.85 -8.08 -35.97
N THR A 3 -21.92 -7.26 -36.42
CA THR A 3 -20.70 -6.72 -35.83
C THR A 3 -20.70 -6.59 -34.30
N ARG A 4 -19.80 -7.37 -33.68
CA ARG A 4 -19.24 -7.11 -32.34
C ARG A 4 -18.67 -5.69 -32.30
N ARG A 5 -19.29 -4.78 -31.55
CA ARG A 5 -18.61 -3.56 -31.08
C ARG A 5 -17.71 -3.99 -29.93
N LEU A 6 -16.42 -4.14 -30.20
CA LEU A 6 -15.41 -4.13 -29.14
C LEU A 6 -15.44 -2.75 -28.50
N TYR A 7 -15.88 -2.69 -27.25
CA TYR A 7 -15.54 -1.58 -26.38
C TYR A 7 -14.07 -1.75 -26.01
N LEU A 8 -13.19 -0.98 -26.67
CA LEU A 8 -11.86 -0.71 -26.16
C LEU A 8 -12.06 0.08 -24.85
N PHE A 9 -11.98 -0.60 -23.72
CA PHE A 9 -11.57 0.07 -22.49
C PHE A 9 -10.15 0.59 -22.74
N PRO A 10 -9.84 1.85 -22.41
CA PRO A 10 -8.45 2.25 -22.36
C PRO A 10 -7.81 1.42 -21.24
N LEU A 11 -7.09 0.38 -21.64
CA LEU A 11 -6.06 -0.25 -20.83
C LEU A 11 -5.06 0.86 -20.54
N LEU A 12 -5.25 1.56 -19.42
CA LEU A 12 -4.18 2.38 -18.86
C LEU A 12 -3.10 1.37 -18.47
N LEU A 13 -2.12 1.25 -19.36
CA LEU A 13 -0.97 0.39 -19.19
C LEU A 13 -0.15 0.95 -18.02
N LEU A 14 -0.53 0.57 -16.79
CA LEU A 14 0.28 0.72 -15.58
C LEU A 14 1.45 -0.26 -15.65
N LEU A 15 2.30 -0.11 -16.66
CA LEU A 15 3.53 -0.88 -16.84
C LEU A 15 4.71 -0.29 -16.03
N GLY A 16 4.45 0.68 -15.14
CA GLY A 16 5.48 1.43 -14.43
C GLY A 16 5.65 1.10 -12.94
N LEU A 17 4.68 0.45 -12.28
CA LEU A 17 4.69 0.37 -10.81
C LEU A 17 5.48 -0.82 -10.22
N THR A 18 5.80 -1.85 -10.99
CA THR A 18 6.46 -3.07 -10.46
C THR A 18 7.98 -3.04 -10.54
N VAL A 19 8.59 -2.06 -11.20
CA VAL A 19 10.05 -1.93 -11.32
C VAL A 19 10.67 -1.20 -10.11
N ALA A 20 9.87 -0.40 -9.40
CA ALA A 20 10.40 0.62 -8.51
C ALA A 20 10.90 0.07 -7.14
N THR A 21 10.24 -0.95 -6.57
CA THR A 21 10.64 -1.51 -5.27
C THR A 21 11.86 -2.44 -5.32
N GLN A 22 12.08 -3.16 -6.42
CA GLN A 22 13.30 -3.94 -6.64
C GLN A 22 14.51 -3.02 -6.88
N ALA A 23 14.31 -1.89 -7.56
CA ALA A 23 15.36 -0.91 -7.81
C ALA A 23 15.85 -0.23 -6.53
N GLN A 24 15.01 -0.10 -5.50
CA GLN A 24 15.30 0.73 -4.31
C GLN A 24 16.40 0.18 -3.40
N THR A 25 16.49 -1.14 -3.15
CA THR A 25 17.56 -1.74 -2.32
C THR A 25 18.77 -2.23 -3.10
N ASP A 26 18.63 -2.41 -4.42
CA ASP A 26 19.73 -2.68 -5.36
C ASP A 26 20.30 -1.39 -5.98
N ASP A 27 19.76 -0.21 -5.61
CA ASP A 27 20.30 1.07 -6.05
C ASP A 27 21.69 1.23 -5.43
N PRO A 28 22.77 1.27 -6.25
CA PRO A 28 24.13 1.44 -5.72
C PRO A 28 24.34 2.78 -5.02
N THR A 29 23.38 3.71 -5.12
CA THR A 29 23.37 4.99 -4.43
C THR A 29 22.56 4.98 -3.14
N LEU A 30 21.87 3.90 -2.77
CA LEU A 30 21.27 3.77 -1.44
C LEU A 30 22.39 3.65 -0.40
N ALA A 31 22.67 4.75 0.29
CA ALA A 31 23.78 4.86 1.24
C ALA A 31 23.43 4.21 2.59
N ALA A 32 22.19 4.38 3.05
CA ALA A 32 21.69 3.74 4.25
C ALA A 32 20.17 3.55 4.21
N TYR A 33 19.69 2.52 4.89
CA TYR A 33 18.27 2.25 5.01
C TYR A 33 17.94 1.60 6.36
N TRP A 34 17.26 2.31 7.24
CA TRP A 34 16.78 1.78 8.51
C TRP A 34 15.28 1.54 8.43
N ARG A 35 14.91 0.26 8.33
CA ARG A 35 13.51 -0.20 8.30
C ARG A 35 12.82 -0.16 9.65
N LEU A 36 13.60 -0.08 10.74
CA LEU A 36 13.08 -0.02 12.10
C LEU A 36 12.16 -1.22 12.45
N ASP A 37 12.53 -2.39 11.92
CA ASP A 37 11.80 -3.66 12.02
C ASP A 37 12.24 -4.54 13.22
N GLU A 38 13.20 -4.08 14.04
CA GLU A 38 13.78 -4.88 15.12
C GLU A 38 12.82 -5.18 16.27
N GLY A 39 11.89 -4.25 16.55
CA GLY A 39 10.88 -4.39 17.59
C GLY A 39 11.41 -4.50 19.03
N GLY A 40 12.71 -4.30 19.27
CA GLY A 40 13.31 -4.40 20.60
C GLY A 40 14.78 -3.98 20.68
N GLY A 41 15.22 -3.62 21.90
CA GLY A 41 16.58 -3.13 22.15
C GLY A 41 16.76 -1.67 21.73
N THR A 42 18.00 -1.26 21.51
CA THR A 42 18.33 0.13 21.10
C THR A 42 18.99 0.19 19.73
N LYS A 43 19.13 -0.91 19.01
CA LYS A 43 19.84 -0.95 17.74
C LYS A 43 18.86 -0.73 16.58
N ALA A 44 19.18 0.19 15.67
CA ALA A 44 18.54 0.30 14.36
C ALA A 44 19.51 -0.24 13.30
N THR A 45 19.21 -1.36 12.66
CA THR A 45 20.12 -2.00 11.71
C THR A 45 20.04 -1.34 10.34
N ASP A 46 21.19 -1.08 9.73
CA ASP A 46 21.24 -0.62 8.34
C ASP A 46 20.98 -1.79 7.36
N SER A 47 19.77 -1.81 6.83
CA SER A 47 19.25 -2.79 5.87
C SER A 47 19.82 -2.62 4.46
N SER A 48 20.54 -1.52 4.17
CA SER A 48 21.26 -1.34 2.89
C SER A 48 22.50 -2.25 2.77
N ARG A 49 22.93 -2.87 3.87
CA ARG A 49 24.14 -3.70 4.00
C ARG A 49 25.46 -2.91 3.93
N ASN A 50 25.42 -1.59 4.06
CA ASN A 50 26.60 -0.73 4.10
C ASN A 50 27.20 -0.59 5.51
N GLY A 51 26.51 -1.08 6.54
CA GLY A 51 27.01 -1.16 7.91
C GLY A 51 26.87 0.14 8.71
N ASN A 52 25.95 1.01 8.30
CA ASN A 52 25.66 2.28 8.96
C ASN A 52 24.64 2.11 10.08
N ASP A 53 24.82 1.12 10.96
CA ASP A 53 23.87 0.84 12.05
C ASP A 53 23.66 2.09 12.94
N GLY A 54 22.39 2.37 13.26
CA GLY A 54 21.96 3.43 14.16
C GLY A 54 21.68 2.94 15.58
N THR A 55 21.40 3.89 16.47
CA THR A 55 21.05 3.63 17.88
C THR A 55 19.91 4.53 18.35
N LEU A 56 18.90 3.96 18.99
CA LEU A 56 17.82 4.65 19.69
C LEU A 56 18.36 5.18 21.03
N ASN A 57 18.03 6.43 21.36
CA ASN A 57 18.52 7.14 22.53
C ASN A 57 17.38 7.77 23.33
N ALA A 58 17.72 8.19 24.56
CA ALA A 58 16.91 8.97 25.51
C ALA A 58 15.58 8.36 26.00
N GLY A 59 15.09 7.28 25.40
CA GLY A 59 13.79 6.72 25.77
C GLY A 59 13.02 6.20 24.57
N ALA A 60 13.44 6.58 23.36
CA ALA A 60 12.87 6.19 22.09
C ALA A 60 12.51 4.70 22.07
N ALA A 61 11.24 4.42 21.76
CA ALA A 61 10.63 3.14 22.04
C ALA A 61 10.03 2.51 20.78
N TRP A 62 10.19 1.20 20.65
CA TRP A 62 9.55 0.44 19.56
C TRP A 62 8.03 0.44 19.70
N THR A 63 7.35 0.64 18.57
CA THR A 63 5.89 0.60 18.45
C THR A 63 5.49 0.05 17.09
N ALA A 64 4.20 0.06 16.74
CA ALA A 64 3.73 -0.28 15.41
C ALA A 64 4.11 0.81 14.39
N GLY A 65 4.76 0.40 13.29
CA GLY A 65 5.26 1.27 12.22
C GLY A 65 4.33 1.39 11.02
N ALA A 66 4.80 2.08 9.98
CA ALA A 66 4.24 2.09 8.64
C ALA A 66 4.46 0.73 7.94
N SER A 67 5.54 0.03 8.31
CA SER A 67 5.73 -1.40 8.06
C SER A 67 6.11 -2.09 9.36
N LYS A 68 5.39 -3.14 9.75
CA LYS A 68 5.62 -3.92 10.99
C LYS A 68 5.87 -3.05 12.25
N THR A 69 7.10 -2.68 12.56
CA THR A 69 7.46 -1.85 13.71
C THR A 69 8.08 -0.52 13.29
N GLY A 70 7.96 0.49 14.14
CA GLY A 70 8.62 1.78 14.00
C GLY A 70 9.10 2.27 15.36
N VAL A 71 9.58 3.50 15.42
CA VAL A 71 10.09 4.10 16.66
C VAL A 71 9.22 5.29 17.05
N TYR A 72 8.65 5.23 18.25
CA TYR A 72 7.98 6.36 18.87
C TYR A 72 8.99 7.29 19.53
N LEU A 73 8.81 8.58 19.30
CA LEU A 73 9.58 9.70 19.83
C LEU A 73 8.64 10.59 20.63
N ASP A 74 9.00 10.92 21.86
CA ASP A 74 8.10 11.53 22.84
C ASP A 74 7.95 13.07 22.75
N GLY A 75 8.63 13.70 21.79
CA GLY A 75 8.64 15.16 21.63
C GLY A 75 9.58 15.92 22.57
N VAL A 76 10.34 15.23 23.42
CA VAL A 76 11.22 15.86 24.41
C VAL A 76 12.68 15.70 24.02
N ASP A 77 13.24 14.50 24.21
CA ASP A 77 14.67 14.24 24.00
C ASP A 77 14.98 12.95 23.22
N ASP A 78 13.94 12.24 22.76
CA ASP A 78 14.05 11.01 21.98
C ASP A 78 14.61 11.20 20.56
N PHE A 79 15.56 10.35 20.18
CA PHE A 79 16.06 10.30 18.80
C PHE A 79 16.69 8.96 18.42
N ILE A 80 16.77 8.74 17.12
CA ILE A 80 17.63 7.74 16.49
C ILE A 80 18.90 8.46 16.02
N GLU A 81 20.07 8.03 16.52
CA GLU A 81 21.37 8.52 16.08
C GLU A 81 21.95 7.59 15.02
N VAL A 82 22.41 8.14 13.90
CA VAL A 82 22.99 7.36 12.80
C VAL A 82 24.30 7.99 12.30
N PRO A 83 25.23 7.21 11.71
CA PRO A 83 26.41 7.76 11.06
C PRO A 83 26.04 8.72 9.93
N ASN A 84 26.81 9.79 9.76
CA ASN A 84 26.64 10.69 8.63
C ASN A 84 27.09 10.05 7.32
N VAL A 85 26.12 9.88 6.40
CA VAL A 85 26.31 9.39 5.03
C VAL A 85 25.84 10.40 3.97
N LEU A 86 25.60 11.65 4.37
CA LEU A 86 25.13 12.73 3.49
C LEU A 86 26.25 13.19 2.55
N THR A 87 25.86 13.54 1.32
CA THR A 87 26.75 14.03 0.27
C THR A 87 26.21 15.33 -0.36
N GLU A 88 27.05 15.98 -1.18
CA GLU A 88 26.70 17.18 -1.96
C GLU A 88 25.43 17.01 -2.80
N ASN A 89 25.15 15.80 -3.27
CA ASN A 89 23.92 15.43 -3.95
C ASN A 89 23.28 14.30 -3.16
N CYS A 90 22.05 14.46 -2.69
CA CYS A 90 21.47 13.49 -1.76
C CYS A 90 19.94 13.50 -1.78
N THR A 91 19.38 12.42 -1.25
CA THR A 91 17.97 12.35 -0.85
C THR A 91 17.88 11.80 0.56
N VAL A 92 17.13 12.46 1.43
CA VAL A 92 16.71 11.93 2.74
C VAL A 92 15.19 11.75 2.68
N ALA A 93 14.71 10.57 3.06
CA ALA A 93 13.29 10.25 3.06
C ALA A 93 12.92 9.36 4.25
N PHE A 94 11.71 9.51 4.76
CA PHE A 94 11.17 8.67 5.84
C PHE A 94 9.65 8.82 5.95
N TRP A 95 9.02 7.83 6.57
CA TRP A 95 7.63 7.91 7.01
C TRP A 95 7.54 8.50 8.42
N PHE A 96 6.56 9.37 8.65
CA PHE A 96 6.28 9.91 9.99
C PHE A 96 4.77 9.95 10.24
N LYS A 97 4.36 9.56 11.45
CA LYS A 97 2.99 9.68 11.95
C LYS A 97 3.02 10.59 13.19
N PRO A 98 2.65 11.87 13.07
CA PRO A 98 2.73 12.83 14.15
C PRO A 98 1.61 12.63 15.17
N ASP A 99 1.85 12.97 16.42
CA ASP A 99 0.81 13.12 17.46
C ASP A 99 0.14 14.52 17.43
N TRP A 100 0.66 15.40 16.57
CA TRP A 100 0.26 16.77 16.35
C TRP A 100 -0.27 16.95 14.92
N ASP A 101 -0.95 18.06 14.65
CA ASP A 101 -1.34 18.45 13.30
C ASP A 101 -0.61 19.71 12.83
N GLY A 102 -0.74 20.01 11.53
CA GLY A 102 -0.04 21.14 10.93
C GLY A 102 -0.38 22.50 11.53
N SER A 103 -1.50 22.63 12.24
CA SER A 103 -1.96 23.90 12.81
C SER A 103 -1.45 24.19 14.23
N ASP A 104 -0.76 23.25 14.86
CA ASP A 104 -0.17 23.41 16.19
C ASP A 104 0.75 24.66 16.25
N PRO A 105 0.80 25.41 17.35
CA PRO A 105 1.74 26.53 17.50
C PRO A 105 3.17 26.09 17.85
N GLU A 106 3.38 24.82 18.21
CA GLU A 106 4.66 24.26 18.59
C GLU A 106 5.56 23.93 17.38
N ASP A 107 6.88 24.00 17.61
CA ASP A 107 7.88 23.49 16.69
C ASP A 107 8.20 22.01 16.96
N TYR A 108 8.54 21.24 15.93
CA TYR A 108 8.90 19.82 16.06
C TYR A 108 10.07 19.46 15.12
N ARG A 109 11.24 19.13 15.70
CA ARG A 109 12.48 18.78 14.95
C ARG A 109 12.50 17.30 14.57
N LEU A 110 12.34 16.98 13.28
CA LEU A 110 12.25 15.60 12.80
C LEU A 110 13.60 15.02 12.38
N PHE A 111 14.46 15.84 11.80
CA PHE A 111 15.80 15.43 11.37
C PHE A 111 16.79 16.59 11.53
N ASP A 112 18.02 16.30 11.94
CA ASP A 112 19.06 17.30 12.13
C ASP A 112 20.47 16.75 11.80
N ALA A 113 21.24 17.56 11.07
CA ALA A 113 22.63 17.32 10.68
C ALA A 113 23.55 18.53 10.97
N SER A 114 23.06 19.52 11.70
CA SER A 114 23.72 20.81 11.97
C SER A 114 25.13 20.62 12.53
N LEU A 115 26.05 21.54 12.23
CA LEU A 115 27.41 21.50 12.80
C LEU A 115 27.96 22.90 13.03
N GLY A 116 28.35 23.18 14.28
CA GLY A 116 28.97 24.45 14.63
C GLY A 116 28.01 25.62 14.40
N GLY A 117 28.35 26.50 13.45
CA GLY A 117 27.50 27.63 13.05
C GLY A 117 26.67 27.35 11.80
N ILE A 118 26.63 26.11 11.31
CA ILE A 118 25.76 25.68 10.20
C ILE A 118 24.54 24.98 10.77
N TYR A 119 23.34 25.40 10.37
CA TYR A 119 22.13 24.58 10.55
C TYR A 119 21.74 23.80 9.29
N PHE A 120 21.20 22.60 9.49
CA PHE A 120 20.74 21.70 8.44
C PHE A 120 19.72 20.73 9.02
N PHE A 121 18.43 20.99 8.83
CA PHE A 121 17.38 20.20 9.48
C PHE A 121 16.03 20.21 8.75
N ILE A 122 15.22 19.18 9.01
CA ILE A 122 13.80 19.10 8.61
C ILE A 122 12.96 19.27 9.87
N SER A 123 12.05 20.23 9.86
CA SER A 123 11.30 20.62 11.06
C SER A 123 9.97 21.28 10.73
N LYS A 124 9.01 21.18 11.65
CA LYS A 124 7.92 22.15 11.72
C LYS A 124 8.44 23.33 12.54
N GLY A 125 8.89 24.39 11.87
CA GLY A 125 9.54 25.56 12.45
C GLY A 125 10.71 25.30 13.40
N ALA A 126 11.08 26.33 14.18
CA ALA A 126 12.10 26.27 15.22
C ALA A 126 11.94 27.47 16.18
N ASN A 127 12.68 27.49 17.30
CA ASN A 127 12.75 28.64 18.18
C ASN A 127 13.69 29.73 17.63
N HIS A 128 13.36 30.29 16.46
CA HIS A 128 14.15 31.30 15.77
C HIS A 128 13.26 32.40 15.19
N THR A 129 13.79 33.62 15.03
CA THR A 129 13.00 34.77 14.55
C THR A 129 12.61 34.68 13.08
N ASP A 130 13.43 33.99 12.28
CA ASP A 130 13.25 33.88 10.83
C ASP A 130 12.58 32.55 10.40
N ILE A 131 12.33 31.64 11.36
CA ILE A 131 11.73 30.33 11.11
C ILE A 131 10.45 30.23 11.94
N SER A 132 9.28 30.32 11.28
CA SER A 132 7.99 30.25 11.96
C SER A 132 7.58 28.81 12.28
N PRO A 133 7.01 28.52 13.47
CA PRO A 133 6.34 27.24 13.74
C PRO A 133 5.10 27.00 12.85
N ASP A 134 4.59 28.02 12.16
CA ASP A 134 3.47 27.90 11.21
C ASP A 134 3.86 27.16 9.93
N TYR A 135 5.15 26.88 9.68
CA TYR A 135 5.62 26.24 8.46
C TYR A 135 6.31 24.91 8.75
N PHE A 136 6.18 23.97 7.81
CA PHE A 136 7.00 22.77 7.75
C PHE A 136 8.02 22.90 6.62
N GLY A 137 9.29 22.64 6.91
CA GLY A 137 10.34 22.92 5.95
C GLY A 137 11.64 22.16 6.15
N PHE A 138 12.44 22.24 5.10
CA PHE A 138 13.86 21.95 5.13
C PHE A 138 14.63 23.28 5.21
N TYR A 139 15.40 23.44 6.29
CA TYR A 139 16.12 24.65 6.63
C TYR A 139 17.62 24.35 6.63
N LEU A 140 18.38 25.14 5.86
CA LEU A 140 19.82 24.97 5.74
C LEU A 140 20.57 26.30 5.52
N GLU A 141 21.88 26.24 5.78
CA GLU A 141 22.92 27.18 5.35
C GLU A 141 23.89 26.50 4.36
N ASP A 142 24.49 27.26 3.44
CA ASP A 142 25.62 26.79 2.64
C ASP A 142 26.97 26.77 3.39
N ALA A 143 27.99 26.24 2.74
CA ALA A 143 29.35 26.16 3.25
C ALA A 143 29.99 27.52 3.58
N ALA A 144 29.53 28.59 2.94
CA ALA A 144 30.02 29.93 3.18
C ALA A 144 29.35 30.59 4.38
N ASP A 145 28.28 29.99 4.92
CA ASP A 145 27.45 30.57 5.98
C ASP A 145 26.89 31.93 5.50
N THR A 146 26.43 31.98 4.24
CA THR A 146 26.00 33.23 3.60
C THR A 146 24.57 33.24 3.09
N ASP A 147 23.92 32.09 2.94
CA ASP A 147 22.53 32.01 2.49
C ASP A 147 21.65 31.18 3.44
N TYR A 148 20.70 31.89 4.06
CA TYR A 148 19.54 31.24 4.68
C TYR A 148 18.64 30.69 3.57
N GLN A 149 18.36 29.40 3.59
CA GLN A 149 17.36 28.77 2.72
C GLN A 149 16.27 28.11 3.56
N ALA A 150 15.02 28.49 3.26
CA ALA A 150 13.83 27.80 3.73
C ALA A 150 13.07 27.24 2.54
N ILE A 151 13.05 25.91 2.46
CA ILE A 151 12.24 25.17 1.50
C ILE A 151 11.04 24.65 2.29
N GLU A 152 10.00 25.47 2.39
CA GLU A 152 8.90 25.28 3.33
C GLU A 152 7.52 25.49 2.71
N PHE A 153 6.50 24.91 3.34
CA PHE A 153 5.09 25.07 2.97
C PHE A 153 4.22 25.15 4.22
N ASP A 154 2.99 25.64 4.06
CA ASP A 154 1.97 25.69 5.11
C ASP A 154 1.40 24.28 5.38
N PRO A 155 1.65 23.67 6.55
CA PRO A 155 1.21 22.33 6.87
C PRO A 155 -0.25 22.26 7.32
N ASP A 156 -0.94 23.39 7.55
CA ASP A 156 -2.36 23.40 7.93
C ASP A 156 -3.23 22.80 6.81
N GLY A 157 -4.08 21.84 7.19
CA GLY A 157 -4.88 21.04 6.26
C GLY A 157 -4.09 20.09 5.36
N VAL A 158 -2.78 19.91 5.61
CA VAL A 158 -1.91 18.94 4.90
C VAL A 158 -1.44 17.84 5.85
N ILE A 159 -0.92 18.21 7.02
CA ILE A 159 -0.47 17.27 8.05
C ILE A 159 -1.57 17.10 9.09
N PHE A 160 -1.92 15.84 9.38
CA PHE A 160 -2.94 15.48 10.35
C PHE A 160 -2.36 14.59 11.43
N ALA A 161 -2.77 14.83 12.68
CA ALA A 161 -2.44 13.95 13.80
C ALA A 161 -2.88 12.51 13.52
N ASP A 162 -2.11 11.56 14.02
CA ASP A 162 -2.31 10.12 13.89
C ASP A 162 -2.37 9.60 12.44
N THR A 163 -1.92 10.38 11.46
CA THR A 163 -1.93 10.01 10.04
C THR A 163 -0.51 9.96 9.49
N TRP A 164 -0.16 8.83 8.85
CA TRP A 164 1.14 8.70 8.19
C TRP A 164 1.26 9.68 7.02
N PHE A 165 2.38 10.39 6.96
CA PHE A 165 2.86 11.06 5.75
C PHE A 165 4.26 10.59 5.44
N HIS A 166 4.61 10.59 4.16
CA HIS A 166 5.99 10.39 3.70
C HIS A 166 6.62 11.73 3.37
N VAL A 167 7.78 12.02 3.95
CA VAL A 167 8.58 13.21 3.61
C VAL A 167 9.83 12.79 2.86
N ALA A 168 10.19 13.53 1.82
CA ALA A 168 11.49 13.42 1.17
C ALA A 168 12.04 14.81 0.86
N VAL A 169 13.35 14.97 1.05
CA VAL A 169 14.10 16.14 0.59
C VAL A 169 15.19 15.68 -0.34
N THR A 170 15.25 16.26 -1.53
CA THR A 170 16.36 16.08 -2.47
C THR A 170 17.15 17.37 -2.58
N TRP A 171 18.47 17.26 -2.78
CA TRP A 171 19.30 18.42 -3.02
C TRP A 171 20.47 18.12 -3.95
N GLU A 172 20.85 19.15 -4.69
CA GLU A 172 22.08 19.23 -5.48
C GLU A 172 22.78 20.56 -5.16
N PHE A 173 23.86 20.53 -4.38
CA PHE A 173 24.63 21.73 -4.05
C PHE A 173 25.44 22.25 -5.26
N ASP A 174 26.15 23.37 -5.08
CA ASP A 174 26.99 24.00 -6.10
C ASP A 174 26.21 24.46 -7.35
N GLY A 175 25.03 25.03 -7.10
CA GLY A 175 24.19 25.68 -8.09
C GLY A 175 22.91 24.92 -8.47
N GLY A 176 22.73 23.69 -8.00
CA GLY A 176 21.53 22.87 -8.22
C GLY A 176 20.38 23.17 -7.23
N PRO A 177 19.22 22.52 -7.39
CA PRO A 177 18.05 22.78 -6.57
C PRO A 177 18.03 22.00 -5.24
N ALA A 178 17.24 22.48 -4.28
CA ALA A 178 16.67 21.66 -3.21
C ALA A 178 15.15 21.56 -3.41
N VAL A 179 14.57 20.38 -3.15
CA VAL A 179 13.14 20.14 -3.31
C VAL A 179 12.61 19.36 -2.12
N LEU A 180 11.53 19.87 -1.51
CA LEU A 180 10.79 19.20 -0.44
C LEU A 180 9.52 18.56 -1.02
N TYR A 181 9.34 17.27 -0.73
CA TYR A 181 8.20 16.46 -1.13
C TYR A 181 7.43 15.97 0.10
N MET A 182 6.11 15.93 -0.03
CA MET A 182 5.20 15.27 0.92
C MET A 182 4.26 14.36 0.14
N ASP A 183 4.16 13.10 0.56
CA ASP A 183 3.36 12.04 -0.09
C ASP A 183 3.62 11.95 -1.60
N GLY A 184 4.90 12.06 -1.98
CA GLY A 184 5.35 12.00 -3.37
C GLY A 184 5.07 13.26 -4.20
N LYS A 185 4.44 14.28 -3.63
CA LYS A 185 4.17 15.55 -4.29
C LYS A 185 5.19 16.60 -3.86
N GLU A 186 5.72 17.34 -4.82
CA GLU A 186 6.54 18.51 -4.52
C GLU A 186 5.72 19.60 -3.82
N MET A 187 6.22 20.06 -2.68
CA MET A 187 5.59 21.09 -1.85
C MET A 187 6.32 22.44 -1.96
N ALA A 188 7.65 22.42 -1.98
CA ALA A 188 8.48 23.61 -2.04
C ALA A 188 9.81 23.34 -2.74
N ARG A 189 10.45 24.39 -3.26
CA ARG A 189 11.77 24.30 -3.91
C ARG A 189 12.63 25.55 -3.68
N ALA A 190 13.94 25.35 -3.60
CA ALA A 190 14.95 26.37 -3.88
C ALA A 190 15.58 26.08 -5.26
N ALA A 191 15.78 27.12 -6.06
CA ALA A 191 16.24 26.95 -7.44
C ALA A 191 17.75 26.73 -7.57
N SER A 192 18.53 27.19 -6.59
CA SER A 192 19.99 27.15 -6.62
C SER A 192 20.52 27.20 -5.19
N LEU A 193 21.39 26.26 -4.85
CA LEU A 193 22.09 26.20 -3.57
C LEU A 193 23.55 26.66 -3.72
N GLY A 194 24.12 27.18 -2.63
CA GLY A 194 25.55 27.45 -2.49
C GLY A 194 26.41 26.20 -2.39
N GLY A 195 27.58 26.30 -1.75
CA GLY A 195 28.49 25.15 -1.57
C GLY A 195 28.01 24.17 -0.49
N PHE A 196 28.32 22.89 -0.62
CA PHE A 196 27.92 21.88 0.38
C PHE A 196 28.61 22.11 1.74
N PRO A 197 27.85 22.32 2.84
CA PRO A 197 28.44 22.64 4.13
C PRO A 197 29.04 21.41 4.84
N ALA A 198 29.86 21.68 5.86
CA ALA A 198 30.28 20.64 6.80
C ALA A 198 29.14 20.33 7.78
N LEU A 199 28.85 19.04 8.00
CA LEU A 199 27.72 18.55 8.79
C LEU A 199 28.19 17.65 9.95
N SER A 200 27.32 17.42 10.93
CA SER A 200 27.61 16.61 12.11
C SER A 200 28.09 15.20 11.72
N ALA A 201 29.03 14.62 12.47
CA ALA A 201 29.48 13.25 12.23
C ALA A 201 28.37 12.21 12.49
N ASN A 202 27.41 12.56 13.36
CA ASN A 202 26.24 11.76 13.67
C ASN A 202 24.98 12.57 13.39
N LEU A 203 24.08 12.02 12.58
CA LEU A 203 22.78 12.60 12.28
C LEU A 203 21.79 12.17 13.35
N ARG A 204 20.76 12.99 13.58
CA ARG A 204 19.68 12.65 14.50
C ARG A 204 18.33 12.74 13.81
N PHE A 205 17.52 11.71 13.98
CA PHE A 205 16.11 11.72 13.66
C PHE A 205 15.33 11.80 14.96
N GLY A 206 14.66 12.94 15.20
CA GLY A 206 13.87 13.20 16.40
C GLY A 206 14.33 14.35 17.29
N HIS A 207 15.58 14.80 17.15
CA HIS A 207 16.17 15.82 18.02
C HIS A 207 17.30 16.59 17.35
N GLU A 208 17.62 17.79 17.87
CA GLU A 208 18.77 18.59 17.43
C GLU A 208 20.12 17.89 17.69
N THR A 209 21.08 18.06 16.78
CA THR A 209 22.48 17.62 16.96
C THR A 209 23.25 18.58 17.86
N LEU A 210 22.90 19.86 17.83
CA LEU A 210 23.44 20.92 18.67
C LEU A 210 22.49 22.11 18.75
N THR A 211 22.60 22.87 19.84
CA THR A 211 21.70 23.99 20.16
C THR A 211 22.16 25.32 19.51
N TYR A 212 22.29 25.36 18.17
CA TYR A 212 22.59 26.60 17.43
C TYR A 212 21.32 27.32 17.02
N ILE A 213 20.45 26.63 16.28
CA ILE A 213 19.06 27.02 16.08
C ILE A 213 18.20 26.11 16.95
N PRO A 214 17.92 26.54 18.20
CA PRO A 214 17.28 25.67 19.18
C PRO A 214 15.89 25.27 18.73
N MET A 215 15.52 24.02 19.00
CA MET A 215 14.12 23.60 19.04
C MET A 215 13.52 23.84 20.44
N ARG A 216 12.20 23.89 20.58
CA ARG A 216 11.52 23.73 21.89
C ARG A 216 10.99 22.31 22.08
N HIS A 217 10.62 21.64 20.99
CA HIS A 217 10.14 20.25 21.04
C HIS A 217 10.87 19.40 19.99
N GLY A 218 11.19 18.18 20.38
CA GLY A 218 11.65 17.14 19.47
C GLY A 218 10.51 16.62 18.62
N ALA A 219 10.78 15.63 17.77
CA ALA A 219 9.71 14.95 17.07
C ALA A 219 8.79 14.23 18.06
N MET A 220 7.49 14.48 17.96
CA MET A 220 6.46 13.80 18.75
C MET A 220 5.60 12.95 17.81
N GLY A 221 5.79 11.64 17.84
CA GLY A 221 5.12 10.71 16.92
C GLY A 221 5.95 9.47 16.58
N VAL A 222 5.53 8.72 15.57
CA VAL A 222 6.21 7.51 15.10
C VAL A 222 7.00 7.79 13.84
N ILE A 223 8.29 7.47 13.81
CA ILE A 223 9.13 7.46 12.62
C ILE A 223 9.35 6.04 12.11
N ASP A 224 9.39 5.86 10.80
CA ASP A 224 9.63 4.58 10.15
C ASP A 224 10.36 4.73 8.80
N GLU A 225 10.95 3.64 8.30
CA GLU A 225 11.48 3.51 6.93
C GLU A 225 12.44 4.65 6.51
N ILE A 226 13.49 4.89 7.28
CA ILE A 226 14.45 5.98 7.03
C ILE A 226 15.43 5.60 5.92
N MET A 227 15.49 6.39 4.86
CA MET A 227 16.32 6.15 3.68
C MET A 227 17.22 7.35 3.38
N ILE A 228 18.48 7.06 3.01
CA ILE A 228 19.41 8.07 2.50
C ILE A 228 20.06 7.57 1.20
N TYR A 229 19.95 8.38 0.14
CA TYR A 229 20.60 8.13 -1.15
C TYR A 229 21.72 9.13 -1.40
N SER A 230 22.86 8.69 -1.92
CA SER A 230 23.99 9.55 -2.33
C SER A 230 23.78 10.23 -3.70
N ARG A 231 22.51 10.50 -4.04
CA ARG A 231 22.09 11.27 -5.21
C ARG A 231 20.76 11.97 -4.93
N ALA A 232 20.49 13.06 -5.62
CA ALA A 232 19.14 13.59 -5.71
C ALA A 232 18.29 12.66 -6.58
N LEU A 233 17.22 12.08 -6.00
CA LEU A 233 16.23 11.34 -6.76
C LEU A 233 15.41 12.31 -7.63
N ALA A 234 15.02 11.84 -8.83
CA ALA A 234 14.09 12.58 -9.67
C ALA A 234 12.67 12.52 -9.07
N ALA A 235 11.82 13.50 -9.40
CA ALA A 235 10.47 13.61 -8.86
C ALA A 235 9.63 12.34 -9.12
N GLU A 236 9.82 11.70 -10.28
CA GLU A 236 9.16 10.45 -10.67
C GLU A 236 9.62 9.22 -9.86
N GLU A 237 10.76 9.29 -9.18
CA GLU A 237 11.28 8.20 -8.33
C GLU A 237 10.74 8.30 -6.90
N ILE A 238 10.35 9.50 -6.42
CA ILE A 238 9.88 9.71 -5.04
C ILE A 238 8.69 8.80 -4.67
N PRO A 239 7.67 8.57 -5.52
CA PRO A 239 6.57 7.69 -5.16
C PRO A 239 6.95 6.23 -4.89
N SER A 240 8.11 5.79 -5.38
CA SER A 240 8.58 4.41 -5.13
C SER A 240 8.98 4.19 -3.68
N LEU A 241 9.49 5.23 -3.01
CA LEU A 241 9.90 5.20 -1.61
C LEU A 241 8.74 4.98 -0.65
N MET A 242 7.51 5.25 -1.11
CA MET A 242 6.29 5.15 -0.31
C MET A 242 5.73 3.72 -0.22
N VAL A 243 6.35 2.73 -0.88
CA VAL A 243 5.86 1.35 -0.84
C VAL A 243 6.51 0.61 0.34
N SER A 244 5.80 0.53 1.46
CA SER A 244 6.27 -0.07 2.72
C SER A 244 6.25 -1.61 2.77
N THR A 245 6.24 -2.30 1.62
CA THR A 245 6.33 -3.78 1.60
C THR A 245 7.80 -4.21 1.55
N PRO A 246 8.33 -4.90 2.57
CA PRO A 246 9.69 -5.45 2.55
C PRO A 246 9.88 -6.30 1.28
N PRO A 247 10.96 -6.13 0.50
CA PRO A 247 11.18 -6.91 -0.72
C PRO A 247 11.28 -8.41 -0.44
N GLU A 248 11.47 -8.84 0.80
CA GLU A 248 11.63 -10.24 1.19
C GLU A 248 10.31 -11.00 1.40
N ILE A 249 9.15 -10.34 1.45
CA ILE A 249 7.85 -10.99 1.70
C ILE A 249 6.95 -11.05 0.46
N ALA A 250 5.99 -11.97 0.47
CA ALA A 250 4.99 -12.11 -0.57
C ALA A 250 4.13 -10.84 -0.70
N SER A 251 3.73 -10.50 -1.93
CA SER A 251 2.95 -9.30 -2.27
C SER A 251 1.95 -9.56 -3.40
N ASP A 252 1.20 -8.54 -3.83
CA ASP A 252 0.22 -8.62 -4.92
C ASP A 252 -0.74 -9.83 -4.84
N PRO A 253 -1.50 -9.97 -3.74
CA PRO A 253 -2.39 -11.11 -3.54
C PRO A 253 -3.50 -11.18 -4.60
N ARG A 254 -3.84 -12.41 -4.98
CA ARG A 254 -4.96 -12.81 -5.84
C ARG A 254 -5.69 -13.95 -5.11
N PRO A 255 -6.95 -13.80 -4.67
CA PRO A 255 -7.77 -12.60 -4.77
C PRO A 255 -7.13 -11.41 -4.06
N ALA A 256 -7.48 -10.18 -4.49
CA ALA A 256 -6.97 -8.98 -3.84
C ALA A 256 -7.36 -8.97 -2.36
N ASP A 257 -6.56 -8.30 -1.53
CA ASP A 257 -6.88 -8.17 -0.11
C ASP A 257 -8.24 -7.50 0.08
N GLU A 258 -8.99 -7.99 1.06
CA GLU A 258 -10.38 -7.64 1.37
C GLU A 258 -11.39 -7.82 0.22
N ALA A 259 -11.05 -8.57 -0.84
CA ALA A 259 -11.97 -8.80 -1.94
C ALA A 259 -13.25 -9.49 -1.47
N THR A 260 -14.40 -9.05 -1.98
CA THR A 260 -15.70 -9.69 -1.76
C THR A 260 -16.17 -10.38 -3.03
N ASP A 261 -17.13 -11.30 -2.90
CA ASP A 261 -17.76 -11.96 -4.06
C ASP A 261 -16.77 -12.85 -4.84
N VAL A 262 -15.89 -13.54 -4.10
CA VAL A 262 -14.83 -14.38 -4.67
C VAL A 262 -15.36 -15.80 -4.93
N PRO A 263 -15.17 -16.38 -6.13
CA PRO A 263 -15.60 -17.73 -6.44
C PRO A 263 -15.07 -18.77 -5.44
N ARG A 264 -15.88 -19.79 -5.14
CA ARG A 264 -15.54 -20.82 -4.14
C ARG A 264 -14.41 -21.77 -4.57
N ASP A 265 -14.07 -21.75 -5.85
CA ASP A 265 -12.96 -22.48 -6.48
C ASP A 265 -11.75 -21.55 -6.76
N VAL A 266 -11.65 -20.44 -6.02
CA VAL A 266 -10.54 -19.49 -6.16
C VAL A 266 -9.19 -20.16 -5.92
N VAL A 267 -8.26 -19.91 -6.83
CA VAL A 267 -6.85 -20.23 -6.63
C VAL A 267 -6.17 -19.00 -6.06
N LEU A 268 -5.53 -19.16 -4.89
CA LEU A 268 -4.67 -18.15 -4.31
C LEU A 268 -3.43 -17.99 -5.19
N ALA A 269 -3.01 -16.78 -5.46
CA ALA A 269 -1.76 -16.48 -6.13
C ALA A 269 -1.17 -15.19 -5.57
N TRP A 270 0.15 -15.07 -5.63
CA TRP A 270 0.87 -13.92 -5.11
C TRP A 270 2.11 -13.67 -5.97
N LYS A 271 2.70 -12.50 -5.79
CA LYS A 271 4.06 -12.23 -6.22
C LYS A 271 5.03 -12.69 -5.13
N PRO A 272 5.96 -13.60 -5.44
CA PRO A 272 7.02 -13.98 -4.52
C PRO A 272 7.84 -12.81 -3.99
N GLY A 273 8.31 -12.93 -2.74
CA GLY A 273 9.41 -12.11 -2.22
C GLY A 273 10.68 -12.27 -3.07
N ALA A 274 11.51 -11.23 -3.12
CA ALA A 274 12.69 -11.10 -3.99
C ALA A 274 13.72 -12.22 -3.83
N PHE A 275 13.83 -12.80 -2.63
CA PHE A 275 14.79 -13.87 -2.33
C PHE A 275 14.14 -15.25 -2.15
N ALA A 276 12.83 -15.35 -2.37
CA ALA A 276 12.07 -16.57 -2.17
C ALA A 276 12.49 -17.68 -3.13
N ALA A 277 12.95 -18.79 -2.57
CA ALA A 277 13.11 -20.06 -3.28
C ALA A 277 11.90 -20.99 -3.09
N ALA A 278 11.15 -20.79 -2.00
CA ALA A 278 9.96 -21.55 -1.69
C ALA A 278 8.99 -20.75 -0.80
N HIS A 279 7.76 -21.25 -0.64
CA HIS A 279 6.66 -20.59 0.04
C HIS A 279 6.01 -21.54 1.04
N ASP A 280 5.67 -21.04 2.22
CA ASP A 280 4.73 -21.70 3.14
C ASP A 280 3.39 -20.96 3.10
N VAL A 281 2.31 -21.67 2.81
CA VAL A 281 0.96 -21.10 2.61
C VAL A 281 0.08 -21.45 3.81
N TYR A 282 -0.45 -20.42 4.47
CA TYR A 282 -1.38 -20.53 5.59
C TYR A 282 -2.75 -19.99 5.17
N PHE A 283 -3.82 -20.67 5.54
CA PHE A 283 -5.19 -20.31 5.15
C PHE A 283 -6.20 -20.86 6.16
N GLY A 284 -7.20 -20.05 6.50
CA GLY A 284 -8.31 -20.47 7.35
C GLY A 284 -9.31 -19.34 7.65
N PRO A 285 -10.43 -19.64 8.32
CA PRO A 285 -11.47 -18.66 8.63
C PRO A 285 -11.15 -17.77 9.85
N SER A 286 -9.98 -17.95 10.48
CA SER A 286 -9.58 -17.27 11.71
C SER A 286 -8.31 -16.45 11.47
N PHE A 287 -8.42 -15.12 11.57
CA PHE A 287 -7.28 -14.21 11.45
C PHE A 287 -6.19 -14.55 12.47
N ASP A 288 -6.57 -14.77 13.73
CA ASP A 288 -5.62 -15.02 14.82
C ASP A 288 -4.81 -16.29 14.58
N ASP A 289 -5.44 -17.37 14.11
CA ASP A 289 -4.76 -18.62 13.81
C ASP A 289 -3.81 -18.46 12.62
N VAL A 290 -4.26 -17.83 11.54
CA VAL A 290 -3.45 -17.56 10.34
C VAL A 290 -2.29 -16.61 10.65
N ASN A 291 -2.49 -15.62 11.51
CA ASN A 291 -1.43 -14.73 11.95
C ASN A 291 -0.45 -15.46 12.87
N ALA A 292 -0.89 -16.19 13.90
CA ALA A 292 0.03 -16.79 14.87
C ALA A 292 0.74 -18.07 14.38
N ALA A 293 0.23 -18.77 13.37
CA ALA A 293 0.80 -20.03 12.88
C ALA A 293 2.25 -19.91 12.38
N GLY A 294 2.99 -21.01 12.47
CA GLY A 294 4.32 -21.20 11.86
C GLY A 294 4.65 -22.68 11.71
N ARG A 295 5.77 -23.05 11.07
CA ARG A 295 6.14 -24.48 10.85
C ARG A 295 6.12 -25.35 12.11
N ALA A 296 6.58 -24.81 13.24
CA ALA A 296 6.64 -25.55 14.50
C ALA A 296 5.29 -25.65 15.22
N ASN A 297 4.38 -24.70 14.95
CA ASN A 297 3.03 -24.68 15.50
C ASN A 297 2.06 -24.20 14.40
N PRO A 298 1.58 -25.11 13.54
CA PRO A 298 0.82 -24.73 12.35
C PRO A 298 -0.62 -24.30 12.63
N MET A 299 -1.11 -24.45 13.87
CA MET A 299 -2.46 -24.07 14.31
C MET A 299 -3.61 -24.61 13.44
N GLY A 300 -3.36 -25.67 12.67
CA GLY A 300 -4.33 -26.25 11.73
C GLY A 300 -4.56 -25.46 10.44
N VAL A 301 -3.80 -24.39 10.20
CA VAL A 301 -3.98 -23.49 9.04
C VAL A 301 -2.84 -23.53 8.03
N LEU A 302 -1.72 -24.23 8.31
CA LEU A 302 -0.65 -24.46 7.32
C LEU A 302 -1.12 -25.46 6.26
N LEU A 303 -1.46 -24.98 5.06
CA LEU A 303 -1.91 -25.82 3.95
C LEU A 303 -0.75 -26.41 3.15
N SER A 304 0.32 -25.66 2.97
CA SER A 304 1.47 -26.08 2.17
C SER A 304 2.77 -25.53 2.75
N GLN A 305 3.83 -26.36 2.75
CA GLN A 305 5.14 -25.99 3.25
C GLN A 305 6.20 -26.19 2.18
N GLY A 306 7.00 -25.16 1.91
CA GLY A 306 8.15 -25.21 1.02
C GLY A 306 7.79 -25.44 -0.46
N GLN A 307 6.64 -24.97 -0.93
CA GLN A 307 6.28 -25.08 -2.34
C GLN A 307 7.02 -24.06 -3.20
N THR A 308 7.29 -24.38 -4.46
CA THR A 308 7.96 -23.45 -5.39
C THR A 308 7.00 -22.64 -6.26
N ALA A 309 5.72 -23.05 -6.33
CA ALA A 309 4.73 -22.34 -7.11
C ALA A 309 4.21 -21.13 -6.32
N ALA A 310 4.04 -19.99 -6.98
CA ALA A 310 3.44 -18.79 -6.38
C ALA A 310 1.90 -18.81 -6.44
N SER A 311 1.32 -20.00 -6.30
CA SER A 311 -0.12 -20.20 -6.28
C SER A 311 -0.52 -21.45 -5.50
N TYR A 312 -1.73 -21.46 -4.94
CA TYR A 312 -2.27 -22.57 -4.18
C TYR A 312 -3.80 -22.65 -4.31
N ASP A 313 -4.32 -23.85 -4.54
CA ASP A 313 -5.77 -24.11 -4.47
C ASP A 313 -6.14 -24.51 -3.03
N PRO A 314 -6.84 -23.65 -2.26
CA PRO A 314 -7.16 -23.90 -0.87
C PRO A 314 -8.27 -24.94 -0.68
N ALA A 315 -9.05 -25.25 -1.72
CA ALA A 315 -10.17 -26.18 -1.65
C ALA A 315 -10.27 -27.01 -2.94
N PRO A 316 -9.29 -27.91 -3.21
CA PRO A 316 -9.28 -28.69 -4.44
C PRO A 316 -10.45 -29.67 -4.50
N GLY A 317 -11.38 -29.42 -5.42
CA GLY A 317 -12.55 -30.26 -5.67
C GLY A 317 -13.81 -29.83 -4.91
N ALA A 318 -14.91 -30.55 -5.15
CA ALA A 318 -16.20 -30.23 -4.54
C ALA A 318 -16.23 -30.57 -3.02
N PRO A 319 -16.86 -29.73 -2.16
CA PRO A 319 -17.79 -28.65 -2.52
C PRO A 319 -17.16 -27.26 -2.74
N GLY A 320 -15.84 -27.06 -2.61
CA GLY A 320 -15.19 -25.74 -2.57
C GLY A 320 -15.31 -25.06 -1.20
N LEU A 321 -14.89 -23.79 -1.10
CA LEU A 321 -14.97 -22.98 0.13
C LEU A 321 -16.41 -22.76 0.62
N ASP A 322 -16.68 -22.45 1.88
CA ASP A 322 -18.04 -22.10 2.33
C ASP A 322 -18.51 -20.73 1.78
N PHE A 323 -19.79 -20.62 1.40
CA PHE A 323 -20.40 -19.35 0.95
C PHE A 323 -20.39 -18.29 2.05
N GLU A 324 -20.38 -17.00 1.68
CA GLU A 324 -20.47 -15.85 2.60
C GLU A 324 -19.45 -15.88 3.76
N THR A 325 -18.37 -16.65 3.61
CA THR A 325 -17.38 -16.87 4.66
C THR A 325 -16.15 -16.03 4.36
N ALA A 326 -15.69 -15.29 5.37
CA ALA A 326 -14.42 -14.59 5.33
C ALA A 326 -13.28 -15.59 5.59
N TYR A 327 -12.29 -15.57 4.72
CA TYR A 327 -11.07 -16.35 4.85
C TYR A 327 -9.86 -15.43 4.95
N TYR A 328 -8.89 -15.85 5.75
CA TYR A 328 -7.61 -15.19 5.94
C TYR A 328 -6.50 -16.10 5.42
N TRP A 329 -5.47 -15.52 4.84
CA TRP A 329 -4.35 -16.27 4.32
C TRP A 329 -3.05 -15.47 4.35
N ARG A 330 -1.95 -16.18 4.42
CA ARG A 330 -0.60 -15.61 4.55
C ARG A 330 0.37 -16.49 3.79
N VAL A 331 1.39 -15.88 3.20
CA VAL A 331 2.51 -16.59 2.60
C VAL A 331 3.79 -16.19 3.29
N ASP A 332 4.49 -17.17 3.86
CA ASP A 332 5.86 -16.96 4.36
C ASP A 332 6.86 -17.35 3.27
N GLU A 333 7.80 -16.45 3.00
CA GLU A 333 8.82 -16.63 1.97
C GLU A 333 10.07 -17.29 2.55
N VAL A 334 10.63 -18.26 1.83
CA VAL A 334 11.74 -19.08 2.29
C VAL A 334 12.92 -18.91 1.33
N ASN A 335 14.04 -18.40 1.83
CA ASN A 335 15.24 -18.19 1.02
C ASN A 335 15.86 -19.49 0.49
N ALA A 336 16.66 -19.34 -0.58
CA ALA A 336 17.51 -20.42 -1.07
C ALA A 336 18.56 -20.85 -0.03
N PRO A 337 19.05 -22.10 -0.05
CA PRO A 337 20.18 -22.51 0.80
C PRO A 337 21.43 -21.61 0.58
N PRO A 338 22.28 -21.41 1.59
CA PRO A 338 22.34 -22.14 2.86
C PRO A 338 21.59 -21.50 4.04
N ASP A 339 21.11 -20.26 3.93
CA ASP A 339 20.49 -19.54 5.06
C ASP A 339 19.05 -20.04 5.32
N GLY A 340 18.27 -20.33 4.27
CA GLY A 340 16.92 -20.89 4.38
C GLY A 340 15.98 -20.04 5.25
N THR A 341 16.30 -18.76 5.39
CA THR A 341 15.61 -17.80 6.25
C THR A 341 14.14 -17.72 5.85
N ILE A 342 13.25 -17.71 6.84
CA ILE A 342 11.81 -17.61 6.62
C ILE A 342 11.38 -16.18 6.95
N PHE A 343 10.83 -15.48 5.97
CA PHE A 343 10.24 -14.16 6.11
C PHE A 343 8.74 -14.31 6.19
N ARG A 344 8.18 -13.96 7.34
CA ARG A 344 6.74 -14.02 7.57
C ARG A 344 6.03 -12.93 6.77
N GLY A 345 5.03 -13.31 5.99
CA GLY A 345 4.25 -12.37 5.18
C GLY A 345 3.12 -11.67 5.94
N SER A 346 2.48 -10.73 5.25
CA SER A 346 1.24 -10.08 5.72
C SER A 346 0.05 -11.03 5.60
N VAL A 347 -0.93 -10.87 6.50
CA VAL A 347 -2.20 -11.62 6.43
C VAL A 347 -3.16 -10.85 5.54
N TRP A 348 -3.63 -11.50 4.47
CA TRP A 348 -4.66 -11.00 3.57
C TRP A 348 -5.99 -11.69 3.84
N SER A 349 -7.07 -11.11 3.35
CA SER A 349 -8.43 -11.65 3.49
C SER A 349 -9.23 -11.58 2.20
N PHE A 350 -10.28 -12.41 2.12
CA PHE A 350 -11.36 -12.25 1.15
C PHE A 350 -12.65 -12.89 1.68
N THR A 351 -13.78 -12.51 1.10
CA THR A 351 -15.09 -13.12 1.37
C THR A 351 -15.57 -13.88 0.15
N ALA A 352 -15.85 -15.18 0.34
CA ALA A 352 -16.40 -16.03 -0.71
C ALA A 352 -17.79 -15.53 -1.18
N GLU A 353 -18.13 -15.81 -2.43
CA GLU A 353 -19.39 -15.42 -3.07
C GLU A 353 -20.61 -15.75 -2.20
N PRO A 354 -21.68 -14.96 -2.30
CA PRO A 354 -22.90 -15.21 -1.56
C PRO A 354 -23.66 -16.39 -2.14
N LEU A 355 -24.47 -17.03 -1.31
CA LEU A 355 -25.34 -18.11 -1.78
C LEU A 355 -26.45 -17.52 -2.67
N ALA A 356 -26.39 -17.77 -3.98
CA ALA A 356 -27.44 -17.37 -4.92
C ALA A 356 -28.64 -18.33 -4.84
N TYR A 357 -29.85 -17.78 -5.03
CA TYR A 357 -31.10 -18.54 -5.08
C TYR A 357 -31.95 -18.09 -6.27
N PRO A 358 -32.67 -19.02 -6.94
CA PRO A 358 -33.59 -18.65 -8.02
C PRO A 358 -34.65 -17.67 -7.53
N VAL A 359 -34.86 -16.59 -8.28
CA VAL A 359 -35.95 -15.66 -8.00
C VAL A 359 -37.26 -16.30 -8.46
N ALA A 360 -38.15 -16.61 -7.53
CA ALA A 360 -39.41 -17.29 -7.82
C ALA A 360 -40.53 -16.33 -8.29
N SER A 361 -40.44 -15.05 -7.91
CA SER A 361 -41.49 -14.05 -8.15
C SER A 361 -41.11 -13.12 -9.30
N ILE A 362 -41.12 -13.66 -10.51
CA ILE A 362 -40.91 -12.90 -11.76
C ILE A 362 -42.23 -12.85 -12.51
N THR A 363 -42.64 -11.65 -12.92
CA THR A 363 -43.80 -11.47 -13.81
C THR A 363 -43.30 -11.05 -15.19
N ALA A 364 -43.54 -11.87 -16.21
CA ALA A 364 -43.24 -11.54 -17.59
C ALA A 364 -44.46 -10.93 -18.28
N THR A 365 -44.29 -9.78 -18.93
CA THR A 365 -45.34 -9.10 -19.72
C THR A 365 -44.80 -8.68 -21.07
N SER A 366 -45.67 -8.55 -22.07
CA SER A 366 -45.30 -8.16 -23.44
C SER A 366 -46.32 -7.19 -24.01
N ASN A 367 -45.90 -6.34 -24.96
CA ASN A 367 -46.81 -5.46 -25.70
C ASN A 367 -47.51 -6.14 -26.89
N GLY A 368 -47.05 -7.31 -27.32
CA GLY A 368 -47.69 -8.09 -28.37
C GLY A 368 -48.76 -9.04 -27.83
N ALA A 369 -49.79 -9.28 -28.64
CA ALA A 369 -50.79 -10.28 -28.35
C ALA A 369 -50.27 -11.69 -28.69
N SER A 370 -50.35 -12.60 -27.73
CA SER A 370 -50.02 -14.02 -27.89
C SER A 370 -51.28 -14.84 -28.13
N GLU A 371 -51.14 -15.91 -28.90
CA GLU A 371 -52.16 -16.98 -28.98
C GLU A 371 -52.25 -17.70 -27.62
N PRO A 372 -53.34 -18.44 -27.35
CA PRO A 372 -53.47 -19.24 -26.13
C PRO A 372 -52.24 -20.11 -25.89
N ASP A 373 -51.77 -20.15 -24.65
CA ASP A 373 -50.60 -20.92 -24.19
C ASP A 373 -49.23 -20.43 -24.70
N CYS A 374 -49.15 -19.43 -25.59
CA CYS A 374 -47.90 -18.86 -26.11
C CYS A 374 -47.44 -17.57 -25.40
N GLY A 375 -47.84 -17.39 -24.14
CA GLY A 375 -47.66 -16.15 -23.37
C GLY A 375 -46.21 -15.86 -22.96
N PRO A 376 -45.89 -14.60 -22.58
CA PRO A 376 -44.54 -14.20 -22.16
C PRO A 376 -44.02 -14.98 -20.95
N GLU A 377 -44.89 -15.54 -20.11
CA GLU A 377 -44.54 -16.40 -18.97
C GLU A 377 -43.75 -17.65 -19.37
N ASN A 378 -43.86 -18.11 -20.62
CA ASN A 378 -43.10 -19.27 -21.12
C ASN A 378 -41.59 -19.05 -21.12
N THR A 379 -41.14 -17.80 -21.10
CA THR A 379 -39.71 -17.43 -21.06
C THR A 379 -39.05 -17.60 -19.69
N ILE A 380 -39.85 -17.85 -18.64
CA ILE A 380 -39.39 -17.91 -17.23
C ILE A 380 -39.93 -19.11 -16.42
N ASN A 381 -40.84 -19.92 -16.97
CA ASN A 381 -41.52 -21.02 -16.24
C ASN A 381 -41.00 -22.46 -16.52
N GLY A 382 -39.91 -22.60 -17.26
CA GLY A 382 -39.35 -23.85 -17.78
C GLY A 382 -40.07 -24.47 -18.99
N SER A 383 -41.10 -23.84 -19.55
CA SER A 383 -41.83 -24.38 -20.71
C SER A 383 -40.89 -24.57 -21.90
N GLY A 384 -41.06 -25.67 -22.64
CA GLY A 384 -40.23 -25.99 -23.80
C GLY A 384 -38.79 -26.40 -23.51
N LEU A 385 -38.32 -26.42 -22.26
CA LEU A 385 -36.98 -26.87 -21.89
C LEU A 385 -37.00 -28.34 -21.46
N ASN A 386 -36.21 -29.16 -22.13
CA ASN A 386 -35.96 -30.53 -21.68
C ASN A 386 -34.81 -30.61 -20.67
N ALA A 387 -34.60 -31.79 -20.07
CA ALA A 387 -33.53 -32.02 -19.09
C ALA A 387 -32.09 -31.82 -19.62
N ALA A 388 -31.92 -31.74 -20.95
CA ALA A 388 -30.65 -31.45 -21.61
C ALA A 388 -30.52 -29.96 -22.02
N GLY A 389 -31.46 -29.10 -21.62
CA GLY A 389 -31.48 -27.67 -21.98
C GLY A 389 -31.84 -27.40 -23.44
N GLN A 390 -32.45 -28.35 -24.15
CA GLN A 390 -32.87 -28.16 -25.54
C GLN A 390 -34.28 -27.59 -25.59
N HIS A 391 -34.51 -26.72 -26.57
CA HIS A 391 -35.78 -26.02 -26.74
C HIS A 391 -36.74 -26.86 -27.59
N SER A 392 -38.02 -26.81 -27.23
CA SER A 392 -39.12 -27.33 -28.04
C SER A 392 -39.25 -26.54 -29.35
N ALA A 393 -39.83 -27.18 -30.35
CA ALA A 393 -40.21 -26.54 -31.61
C ALA A 393 -41.71 -26.29 -31.71
N GLN A 394 -42.46 -26.46 -30.62
CA GLN A 394 -43.90 -26.21 -30.57
C GLN A 394 -44.17 -24.79 -30.08
N ASP A 395 -45.04 -24.06 -30.77
CA ASP A 395 -45.34 -22.67 -30.44
C ASP A 395 -45.91 -22.49 -29.02
N ALA A 396 -46.69 -23.46 -28.54
CA ALA A 396 -47.28 -23.45 -27.19
C ALA A 396 -46.25 -23.62 -26.06
N ASP A 397 -45.02 -24.00 -26.40
CA ASP A 397 -43.94 -24.18 -25.44
C ASP A 397 -43.02 -22.95 -25.34
N MET A 398 -43.32 -21.87 -26.07
CA MET A 398 -42.52 -20.66 -26.17
C MET A 398 -43.38 -19.41 -26.11
N TRP A 399 -42.73 -18.25 -25.99
CA TRP A 399 -43.39 -16.97 -26.21
C TRP A 399 -43.42 -16.64 -27.71
N ALA A 400 -44.63 -16.62 -28.25
CA ALA A 400 -44.91 -16.19 -29.61
C ALA A 400 -45.97 -15.09 -29.57
N ALA A 401 -45.69 -13.95 -30.22
CA ALA A 401 -46.60 -12.81 -30.23
C ALA A 401 -46.63 -12.12 -31.60
N ALA A 402 -47.83 -11.63 -31.96
CA ALA A 402 -48.02 -10.86 -33.18
C ALA A 402 -47.48 -9.43 -33.00
N PRO A 403 -46.61 -8.92 -33.90
CA PRO A 403 -46.10 -7.57 -33.82
C PRO A 403 -47.21 -6.54 -34.14
N GLY A 404 -47.29 -5.50 -33.31
CA GLY A 404 -48.20 -4.36 -33.48
C GLY A 404 -47.57 -3.21 -34.29
N ALA A 405 -48.04 -1.99 -34.04
CA ALA A 405 -47.47 -0.77 -34.64
C ALA A 405 -46.12 -0.37 -34.02
N GLU A 406 -45.88 -0.77 -32.77
CA GLU A 406 -44.62 -0.55 -32.04
C GLU A 406 -43.74 -1.82 -32.09
N PRO A 407 -42.40 -1.69 -31.95
CA PRO A 407 -41.51 -2.83 -31.78
C PRO A 407 -41.93 -3.73 -30.62
N LEU A 408 -41.86 -5.05 -30.83
CA LEU A 408 -42.20 -6.04 -29.81
C LEU A 408 -41.17 -5.98 -28.65
N TYR A 409 -41.65 -5.97 -27.41
CA TYR A 409 -40.82 -6.07 -26.22
C TYR A 409 -41.42 -7.02 -25.19
N ILE A 410 -40.55 -7.56 -24.34
CA ILE A 410 -40.89 -8.29 -23.14
C ILE A 410 -40.29 -7.56 -21.94
N GLN A 411 -41.03 -7.49 -20.84
CA GLN A 411 -40.64 -6.87 -19.59
C GLN A 411 -40.73 -7.91 -18.46
N TYR A 412 -39.67 -7.98 -17.67
CA TYR A 412 -39.59 -8.80 -16.47
C TYR A 412 -39.68 -7.90 -15.24
N GLU A 413 -40.71 -8.10 -14.44
CA GLU A 413 -40.91 -7.39 -13.18
C GLU A 413 -40.54 -8.31 -12.02
N PHE A 414 -39.74 -7.76 -11.10
CA PHE A 414 -39.30 -8.40 -9.86
C PHE A 414 -40.05 -7.78 -8.68
N ASP A 415 -40.35 -8.56 -7.67
CA ASP A 415 -41.09 -8.14 -6.46
C ASP A 415 -40.29 -7.17 -5.56
N ARG A 416 -38.97 -7.14 -5.70
CA ARG A 416 -38.04 -6.24 -5.00
C ARG A 416 -36.74 -6.09 -5.79
N VAL A 417 -35.85 -5.25 -5.27
CA VAL A 417 -34.50 -5.09 -5.82
C VAL A 417 -33.65 -6.30 -5.47
N TYR A 418 -32.99 -6.91 -6.46
CA TYR A 418 -32.06 -8.03 -6.32
C TYR A 418 -30.66 -7.64 -6.83
N LYS A 419 -29.60 -8.21 -6.24
CA LYS A 419 -28.28 -8.26 -6.88
C LYS A 419 -28.28 -9.45 -7.86
N LEU A 420 -28.27 -9.16 -9.16
CA LEU A 420 -28.36 -10.18 -10.20
C LEU A 420 -27.02 -10.91 -10.35
N HIS A 421 -27.01 -12.22 -10.13
CA HIS A 421 -25.86 -13.09 -10.39
C HIS A 421 -25.89 -13.65 -11.83
N GLU A 422 -27.03 -14.23 -12.24
CA GLU A 422 -27.24 -14.78 -13.57
C GLU A 422 -28.71 -14.58 -13.99
N MET A 423 -28.96 -14.42 -15.29
CA MET A 423 -30.31 -14.41 -15.87
C MET A 423 -30.36 -15.35 -17.08
N LEU A 424 -31.13 -16.44 -16.95
CA LEU A 424 -31.39 -17.39 -18.04
C LEU A 424 -32.76 -17.07 -18.63
N VAL A 425 -32.78 -16.58 -19.87
CA VAL A 425 -34.00 -16.36 -20.64
C VAL A 425 -33.95 -17.29 -21.84
N TRP A 426 -35.01 -18.07 -22.04
CA TRP A 426 -35.17 -18.91 -23.22
C TRP A 426 -36.43 -18.52 -23.99
N ASN A 427 -36.42 -18.82 -25.27
CA ASN A 427 -37.56 -18.76 -26.14
C ASN A 427 -37.40 -19.78 -27.27
#